data_AF-A0A2V7VVD8-F1
#
_entry.id   AF-A0A2V7VVD8-F1
#
_cell.length_a   1.000
_cell.length_b   1.000
_cell.length_c   1.000
_cell.angle_alpha   90.00
_cell.angle_beta   90.00
_cell.angle_gamma   90.00
#
_symmetry.space_group_name_H-M   'P 1'
#
loop_
_entity.id
_entity.type
_entity.pdbx_description
1 polymer ?
#
loop_
_entity_poly.entity_id
_entity_poly.type
_entity_poly.pdbx_seq_one_letter_code
_entity_poly.pdbx_strand_id
1 'polypeptide(L)'
;MTEARLERAAPLLAVAVLALPLAAAWAGARGPFRLTLNLGPGDSAYLSGFASAYEIDDRVATHWTSYQARVALPLTVSGSAVALSYRFARIFPETAVVEVGFGRGVVDRFECRGGRFQERTAVLGALGPSPVVVSFHADSHERQNLGLKLDWVSLDGSGRVALTGSARFVPVLAVALLLGLHMLAGWDLRRAALLVAPWAIAAAVGLLRDPWLVHRLLRGLVLALALFGLAGVLVGRLLRARGRASAPALRALAALALATFLLRALAVNHPDFYYPDLRTHARLVQVVRAAGSDFFRHPAAYIWEHGVWRTEAYGKTYAFPYTPAFHLPFTLVAFGYDDLVTAMKLAAAALTTVPLFLVWALARRLGASVAGAALMAVIPTYVSRLSFAFLPALLGHAFDVAFVLWLAGHLDRIRQPGVWVRGALFVSACQLAYVSGVVNVSLFLAILAAAEALGRRDARFTRAAALLAMGLAGSVVSVLVYYRDFLPMVLDVVSHAARGGGSAASAHPVQGFFAVAYSRTRDFFDAMYPILAGAGLAVLFRRGRGASLLAAWLATYALLLLGRAKVPDVFLHGHETLFVTPLVCLAAGEALSGLAARGRAARAAALVAGAALAGQGVAAQWRAIAEQLGNAR
;
A
#
# COMPACT_ATOMS: atom_id res chain seq x y z
N MET A 1 13.73 -41.87 0.07
CA MET A 1 12.37 -41.92 0.68
C MET A 1 11.37 -42.14 -0.44
N THR A 2 10.50 -43.14 -0.33
CA THR A 2 9.46 -43.44 -1.33
C THR A 2 8.34 -42.39 -1.31
N GLU A 3 7.72 -42.13 -2.47
CA GLU A 3 6.65 -41.13 -2.65
C GLU A 3 5.48 -41.35 -1.66
N ALA A 4 5.15 -42.61 -1.37
CA ALA A 4 4.16 -43.01 -0.37
C ALA A 4 4.49 -42.58 1.08
N ARG A 5 5.78 -42.55 1.48
CA ARG A 5 6.17 -42.03 2.81
C ARG A 5 6.04 -40.51 2.88
N LEU A 6 6.26 -39.82 1.76
CA LEU A 6 6.15 -38.36 1.69
C LEU A 6 4.70 -37.89 1.70
N GLU A 7 3.77 -38.65 1.14
CA GLU A 7 2.33 -38.38 1.21
C GLU A 7 1.78 -38.57 2.63
N ARG A 8 2.19 -39.62 3.34
CA ARG A 8 1.81 -39.85 4.75
C ARG A 8 2.31 -38.75 5.70
N ALA A 9 3.38 -38.03 5.35
CA ALA A 9 3.91 -36.93 6.14
C ALA A 9 3.17 -35.60 5.92
N ALA A 10 2.32 -35.47 4.89
CA ALA A 10 1.65 -34.22 4.57
C ALA A 10 0.69 -33.72 5.66
N PRO A 11 -0.17 -34.56 6.26
CA PRO A 11 -1.05 -34.14 7.36
C PRO A 11 -0.25 -33.73 8.61
N LEU A 12 0.82 -34.47 8.92
CA LEU A 12 1.71 -34.13 10.05
C LEU A 12 2.37 -32.77 9.87
N LEU A 13 2.84 -32.46 8.65
CA LEU A 13 3.40 -31.15 8.33
C LEU A 13 2.36 -30.03 8.45
N ALA A 14 1.14 -30.24 7.93
CA ALA A 14 0.07 -29.27 8.03
C ALA A 14 -0.33 -29.01 9.50
N VAL A 15 -0.46 -30.06 10.30
CA VAL A 15 -0.71 -29.95 11.75
C VAL A 15 0.43 -29.20 12.43
N ALA A 16 1.69 -29.51 12.12
CA ALA A 16 2.84 -28.82 12.70
C ALA A 16 2.83 -27.31 12.37
N VAL A 17 2.55 -26.94 11.11
CA VAL A 17 2.49 -25.54 10.66
C VAL A 17 1.37 -24.75 11.37
N LEU A 18 0.25 -25.39 11.70
CA LEU A 18 -0.85 -24.76 12.44
C LEU A 18 -0.63 -24.75 13.96
N ALA A 19 -0.11 -25.84 14.52
CA ALA A 19 0.14 -25.99 15.95
C ALA A 19 1.26 -25.06 16.42
N LEU A 20 2.26 -24.78 15.59
CA LEU A 20 3.42 -23.96 15.95
C LEU A 20 3.04 -22.53 16.42
N PRO A 21 2.34 -21.69 15.64
CA PRO A 21 1.94 -20.36 16.08
C PRO A 21 0.92 -20.40 17.24
N LEU A 22 0.06 -21.43 17.29
CA LEU A 22 -0.89 -21.60 18.39
C LEU A 22 -0.16 -21.88 19.71
N ALA A 23 0.76 -22.84 19.71
CA ALA A 23 1.58 -23.17 20.88
C ALA A 23 2.42 -21.97 21.32
N ALA A 24 3.00 -21.22 20.37
CA ALA A 24 3.75 -20.00 20.67
C ALA A 24 2.88 -18.90 21.28
N ALA A 25 1.65 -18.70 20.79
CA ALA A 25 0.71 -17.72 21.35
C ALA A 25 0.32 -18.05 22.80
N TRP A 26 0.22 -19.34 23.13
CA TRP A 26 0.01 -19.80 24.50
C TRP A 26 1.27 -19.69 25.36
N ALA A 27 2.43 -20.07 24.83
CA ALA A 27 3.70 -19.99 25.55
C ALA A 27 4.05 -18.53 25.91
N GLY A 28 3.88 -17.60 24.97
CA GLY A 28 4.25 -16.20 25.12
C GLY A 28 5.76 -15.98 25.15
N ALA A 29 6.17 -14.72 25.17
CA ALA A 29 7.56 -14.33 25.36
C ALA A 29 7.98 -14.45 26.82
N ARG A 30 9.26 -14.77 27.05
CA ARG A 30 9.88 -14.85 28.38
C ARG A 30 11.17 -14.04 28.44
N GLY A 31 11.48 -13.51 29.62
CA GLY A 31 12.66 -12.68 29.88
C GLY A 31 12.32 -11.19 29.98
N PRO A 32 13.30 -10.30 29.73
CA PRO A 32 13.08 -8.86 29.70
C PRO A 32 12.05 -8.48 28.64
N PHE A 33 11.12 -7.59 28.99
CA PHE A 33 10.13 -7.07 28.07
C PHE A 33 9.95 -5.55 28.24
N ARG A 34 9.57 -4.91 27.13
CA ARG A 34 9.06 -3.54 27.07
C ARG A 34 7.81 -3.55 26.19
N LEU A 35 6.66 -3.21 26.77
CA LEU A 35 5.38 -3.16 26.08
C LEU A 35 4.96 -1.70 25.97
N THR A 36 5.21 -1.09 24.82
CA THR A 36 4.87 0.31 24.57
C THR A 36 3.66 0.41 23.65
N LEU A 37 2.66 1.17 24.09
CA LEU A 37 1.60 1.71 23.26
C LEU A 37 1.89 3.20 23.05
N ASN A 38 2.31 3.55 21.84
CA ASN A 38 2.32 4.93 21.38
C ASN A 38 0.87 5.29 21.05
N LEU A 39 0.36 6.36 21.65
CA LEU A 39 -1.02 6.79 21.47
C LEU A 39 -1.10 7.61 20.18
N GLY A 40 -1.85 7.10 19.21
CA GLY A 40 -1.89 7.63 17.87
C GLY A 40 -2.52 6.65 16.88
N PRO A 41 -2.19 6.75 15.59
CA PRO A 41 -2.87 6.01 14.54
C PRO A 41 -2.86 4.49 14.78
N GLY A 42 -4.04 3.89 14.91
CA GLY A 42 -4.19 2.45 15.07
C GLY A 42 -4.17 1.95 16.52
N ASP A 43 -4.50 2.79 17.49
CA ASP A 43 -4.62 2.41 18.90
C ASP A 43 -6.06 2.30 19.41
N SER A 44 -7.06 2.81 18.69
CA SER A 44 -8.42 3.02 19.23
C SER A 44 -9.09 1.74 19.74
N ALA A 45 -8.72 0.57 19.22
CA ALA A 45 -9.22 -0.73 19.70
C ALA A 45 -8.80 -1.06 21.14
N TYR A 46 -7.80 -0.35 21.67
CA TYR A 46 -7.25 -0.53 23.02
C TYR A 46 -7.64 0.62 23.96
N LEU A 47 -8.29 1.67 23.43
CA LEU A 47 -8.60 2.89 24.15
C LEU A 47 -10.09 2.96 24.50
N SER A 48 -10.38 3.42 25.70
CA SER A 48 -11.75 3.75 26.14
C SER A 48 -11.70 5.01 26.99
N GLY A 49 -12.68 5.91 26.80
CA GLY A 49 -12.68 7.21 27.48
C GLY A 49 -11.59 8.17 26.97
N PHE A 50 -11.23 8.09 25.70
CA PHE A 50 -10.35 9.05 25.02
C PHE A 50 -11.15 9.84 23.98
N ALA A 51 -10.69 11.05 23.65
CA ALA A 51 -11.21 11.80 22.53
C ALA A 51 -11.02 11.00 21.23
N SER A 52 -12.00 11.10 20.32
CA SER A 52 -12.06 10.30 19.10
C SER A 52 -10.97 10.62 18.07
N ALA A 53 -10.33 11.78 18.18
CA ALA A 53 -9.21 12.20 17.34
C ALA A 53 -7.92 12.27 18.16
N TYR A 54 -6.81 11.87 17.55
CA TYR A 54 -5.47 12.20 18.03
C TYR A 54 -4.96 13.50 17.40
N GLU A 55 -4.04 14.12 18.10
CA GLU A 55 -3.24 15.25 17.61
C GLU A 55 -1.84 14.76 17.28
N ILE A 56 -1.21 15.38 16.29
CA ILE A 56 0.21 15.15 16.00
C ILE A 56 0.90 16.49 16.01
N ASP A 57 1.91 16.61 16.86
CA ASP A 57 2.76 17.78 16.99
C ASP A 57 4.21 17.31 16.97
N ASP A 58 5.05 17.92 16.12
CA ASP A 58 6.46 17.53 15.92
C ASP A 58 6.70 16.01 15.80
N ARG A 59 5.83 15.31 15.05
CA ARG A 59 5.85 13.84 14.82
C ARG A 59 5.47 12.97 16.02
N VAL A 60 5.09 13.58 17.14
CA VAL A 60 4.56 12.90 18.32
C VAL A 60 3.04 12.85 18.22
N ALA A 61 2.48 11.65 18.18
CA ALA A 61 1.03 11.46 18.25
C ALA A 61 0.56 11.47 19.70
N THR A 62 -0.59 12.07 19.96
CA THR A 62 -1.14 12.22 21.31
C THR A 62 -2.66 12.10 21.31
N HIS A 63 -3.21 11.57 22.39
CA HIS A 63 -4.65 11.52 22.63
C HIS A 63 -5.02 12.26 23.92
N TRP A 64 -6.16 12.94 23.87
CA TRP A 64 -6.80 13.46 25.07
C TRP A 64 -7.56 12.35 25.79
N THR A 65 -7.32 12.19 27.08
CA THR A 65 -8.21 11.42 27.96
C THR A 65 -9.45 12.24 28.29
N SER A 66 -10.55 11.56 28.56
CA SER A 66 -11.61 12.11 29.41
C SER A 66 -11.17 12.09 30.89
N TYR A 67 -12.07 12.41 31.81
CA TYR A 67 -11.83 12.22 33.26
C TYR A 67 -11.73 10.75 33.68
N GLN A 68 -12.19 9.83 32.83
CA GLN A 68 -12.07 8.39 33.04
C GLN A 68 -11.63 7.74 31.74
N ALA A 69 -10.33 7.48 31.63
CA ALA A 69 -9.75 6.81 30.50
C ALA A 69 -9.15 5.47 30.91
N ARG A 70 -9.12 4.53 29.95
CA ARG A 70 -8.55 3.21 30.15
C ARG A 70 -7.90 2.71 28.87
N VAL A 71 -6.67 2.22 29.03
CA VAL A 71 -5.91 1.46 28.04
C VAL A 71 -6.01 -0.02 28.41
N ALA A 72 -6.47 -0.84 27.47
CA ALA A 72 -6.58 -2.29 27.66
C ALA A 72 -5.92 -3.03 26.49
N LEU A 73 -4.80 -3.71 26.78
CA LEU A 73 -4.11 -4.52 25.79
C LEU A 73 -4.58 -5.99 25.89
N PRO A 74 -4.66 -6.74 24.78
CA PRO A 74 -5.03 -8.17 24.77
C PRO A 74 -3.85 -9.04 25.23
N LEU A 75 -3.27 -8.69 26.37
CA LEU A 75 -2.05 -9.27 26.94
C LEU A 75 -2.26 -9.62 28.42
N THR A 76 -1.60 -10.68 28.84
CA THR A 76 -1.32 -10.99 30.24
C THR A 76 0.16 -10.89 30.49
N VAL A 77 0.53 -10.28 31.61
CA VAL A 77 1.90 -10.14 32.08
C VAL A 77 2.05 -10.78 33.45
N SER A 78 3.20 -11.37 33.71
CA SER A 78 3.61 -11.88 35.03
C SER A 78 5.11 -11.75 35.13
N GLY A 79 5.64 -11.42 36.30
CA GLY A 79 7.08 -11.19 36.42
C GLY A 79 7.46 -10.40 37.66
N SER A 80 8.74 -10.10 37.78
CA SER A 80 9.31 -9.29 38.86
C SER A 80 9.81 -7.96 38.33
N ALA A 81 9.90 -6.97 39.22
CA ALA A 81 10.40 -5.62 38.91
C ALA A 81 9.65 -4.98 37.73
N VAL A 82 8.33 -5.14 37.70
CA VAL A 82 7.50 -4.50 36.67
C VAL A 82 7.30 -3.03 37.03
N ALA A 83 7.47 -2.16 36.05
CA ALA A 83 7.24 -0.73 36.15
C ALA A 83 6.30 -0.26 35.04
N LEU A 84 5.38 0.62 35.39
CA LEU A 84 4.51 1.33 34.46
C LEU A 84 5.07 2.74 34.27
N SER A 85 5.42 3.08 33.04
CA SER A 85 5.84 4.42 32.65
C SER A 85 4.85 5.03 31.69
N TYR A 86 4.65 6.35 31.75
CA TYR A 86 3.79 7.06 30.81
C TYR A 86 4.24 8.51 30.67
N ARG A 87 3.98 9.06 29.48
CA ARG A 87 4.27 10.46 29.15
C ARG A 87 2.97 11.22 28.90
N PHE A 88 2.80 12.33 29.61
CA PHE A 88 1.56 13.11 29.60
C PHE A 88 1.83 14.61 29.72
N ALA A 89 0.84 15.42 29.35
CA ALA A 89 0.81 16.84 29.64
C ALA A 89 -0.60 17.24 30.09
N ARG A 90 -0.67 18.17 31.05
CA ARG A 90 -1.89 18.91 31.40
C ARG A 90 -1.77 20.30 30.80
N ILE A 91 -2.41 20.55 29.66
CA ILE A 91 -2.27 21.83 28.93
C ILE A 91 -3.02 22.97 29.65
N PHE A 92 -4.14 22.64 30.30
CA PHE A 92 -4.98 23.61 30.96
C PHE A 92 -4.36 24.16 32.26
N PRO A 93 -4.67 25.42 32.64
CA PRO A 93 -4.11 26.07 33.83
C PRO A 93 -4.67 25.51 35.15
N GLU A 94 -5.86 24.91 35.15
CA GLU A 94 -6.46 24.30 36.33
C GLU A 94 -5.68 23.07 36.80
N THR A 95 -5.52 22.95 38.12
CA THR A 95 -4.96 21.77 38.75
C THR A 95 -5.89 20.58 38.53
N ALA A 96 -5.32 19.46 38.07
CA ALA A 96 -5.98 18.17 38.03
C ALA A 96 -5.32 17.23 39.03
N VAL A 97 -6.14 16.52 39.82
CA VAL A 97 -5.70 15.39 40.64
C VAL A 97 -5.82 14.14 39.79
N VAL A 98 -4.70 13.47 39.56
CA VAL A 98 -4.63 12.29 38.70
C VAL A 98 -4.37 11.05 39.55
N GLU A 99 -5.17 10.03 39.35
CA GLU A 99 -4.93 8.67 39.83
C GLU A 99 -4.69 7.74 38.64
N VAL A 100 -3.55 7.08 38.65
CA VAL A 100 -3.21 6.06 37.66
C VAL A 100 -3.33 4.71 38.30
N GLY A 101 -4.13 3.83 37.70
CA GLY A 101 -4.39 2.48 38.17
C GLY A 101 -3.80 1.43 37.24
N PHE A 102 -3.40 0.31 37.83
CA PHE A 102 -3.05 -0.91 37.10
C PHE A 102 -3.87 -2.07 37.66
N GLY A 103 -4.61 -2.77 36.80
CA GLY A 103 -5.55 -3.81 37.23
C GLY A 103 -6.68 -3.25 38.09
N ARG A 104 -6.67 -3.53 39.41
CA ARG A 104 -7.68 -3.07 40.37
C ARG A 104 -7.16 -2.05 41.39
N GLY A 105 -5.86 -1.74 41.39
CA GLY A 105 -5.23 -0.86 42.37
C GLY A 105 -4.76 0.45 41.75
N VAL A 106 -4.77 1.53 42.54
CA VAL A 106 -4.08 2.78 42.23
C VAL A 106 -2.59 2.57 42.48
N VAL A 107 -1.76 2.97 41.51
CA VAL A 107 -0.30 2.73 41.50
C VAL A 107 0.50 4.02 41.44
N ASP A 108 -0.11 5.12 41.01
CA ASP A 108 0.44 6.47 41.15
C ASP A 108 -0.69 7.47 41.41
N ARG A 109 -0.37 8.52 42.14
CA ARG A 109 -1.27 9.64 42.40
C ARG A 109 -0.48 10.93 42.45
N PHE A 110 -0.90 11.93 41.70
CA PHE A 110 -0.18 13.20 41.61
C PHE A 110 -1.11 14.36 41.23
N GLU A 111 -0.64 15.57 41.46
CA GLU A 111 -1.28 16.80 40.98
C GLU A 111 -0.49 17.35 39.80
N CYS A 112 -1.18 17.88 38.79
CA CYS A 112 -0.53 18.55 37.66
C CYS A 112 -1.36 19.75 37.18
N ARG A 113 -0.67 20.78 36.66
CA ARG A 113 -1.25 21.99 36.09
C ARG A 113 -0.29 22.60 35.06
N GLY A 114 -0.81 23.38 34.12
CA GLY A 114 -0.04 24.42 33.43
C GLY A 114 1.16 23.96 32.60
N GLY A 115 0.97 22.97 31.73
CA GLY A 115 1.71 22.78 30.48
C GLY A 115 3.22 22.51 30.55
N ARG A 116 3.59 21.25 30.31
CA ARG A 116 4.78 20.70 29.61
C ARG A 116 4.61 19.18 29.66
N PHE A 117 5.20 18.44 28.72
CA PHE A 117 5.21 16.99 28.82
C PHE A 117 6.08 16.54 30.00
N GLN A 118 5.54 15.63 30.80
CA GLN A 118 6.19 15.00 31.93
C GLN A 118 6.15 13.49 31.75
N GLU A 119 7.22 12.83 32.20
CA GLU A 119 7.30 11.38 32.28
C GLU A 119 7.23 10.95 33.73
N ARG A 120 6.40 9.95 34.02
CA ARG A 120 6.29 9.36 35.35
C ARG A 120 6.42 7.85 35.25
N THR A 121 6.96 7.27 36.31
CA THR A 121 7.16 5.83 36.43
C THR A 121 6.68 5.36 37.79
N ALA A 122 5.76 4.40 37.79
CA ALA A 122 5.21 3.73 38.97
C ALA A 122 5.76 2.30 39.06
N VAL A 123 6.35 1.95 40.20
CA VAL A 123 6.87 0.60 40.43
C VAL A 123 5.71 -0.30 40.85
N LEU A 124 5.39 -1.30 40.03
CA LEU A 124 4.34 -2.29 40.30
C LEU A 124 4.86 -3.48 41.12
N GLY A 125 6.18 -3.69 41.12
CA GLY A 125 6.82 -4.79 41.86
C GLY A 125 6.63 -6.14 41.16
N ALA A 126 6.36 -7.18 41.96
CA ALA A 126 6.12 -8.52 41.45
C ALA A 126 4.63 -8.71 41.11
N LEU A 127 4.36 -9.19 39.90
CA LEU A 127 3.02 -9.44 39.40
C LEU A 127 2.82 -10.93 39.13
N GLY A 128 1.75 -11.50 39.70
CA GLY A 128 1.16 -12.74 39.17
C GLY A 128 0.56 -12.52 37.77
N PRO A 129 0.00 -13.55 37.13
CA PRO A 129 -0.64 -13.42 35.81
C PRO A 129 -1.76 -12.38 35.83
N SER A 130 -1.50 -11.22 35.24
CA SER A 130 -2.34 -10.03 35.34
C SER A 130 -2.66 -9.46 33.95
N PRO A 131 -3.91 -9.07 33.67
CA PRO A 131 -4.24 -8.42 32.40
C PRO A 131 -3.60 -7.02 32.34
N VAL A 132 -3.13 -6.62 31.15
CA VAL A 132 -2.56 -5.29 30.96
C VAL A 132 -3.68 -4.27 30.78
N VAL A 133 -4.08 -3.68 31.90
CA VAL A 133 -5.11 -2.65 31.97
C VAL A 133 -4.58 -1.49 32.79
N VAL A 134 -4.48 -0.32 32.15
CA VAL A 134 -4.06 0.94 32.77
C VAL A 134 -5.25 1.88 32.77
N SER A 135 -5.63 2.41 33.92
CA SER A 135 -6.70 3.40 34.05
C SER A 135 -6.11 4.76 34.44
N PHE A 136 -6.64 5.81 33.85
CA PHE A 136 -6.33 7.20 34.19
C PHE A 136 -7.63 7.85 34.67
N HIS A 137 -7.65 8.24 35.93
CA HIS A 137 -8.69 9.08 36.48
C HIS A 137 -8.12 10.47 36.69
N ALA A 138 -8.71 11.48 36.04
CA ALA A 138 -8.30 12.87 36.18
C ALA A 138 -9.49 13.67 36.73
N ASP A 139 -9.41 14.06 37.98
CA ASP A 139 -10.38 14.96 38.60
C ASP A 139 -9.96 16.41 38.32
N SER A 140 -10.79 17.14 37.60
CA SER A 140 -10.54 18.52 37.20
C SER A 140 -11.84 19.30 37.05
N HIS A 141 -11.79 20.59 37.41
CA HIS A 141 -12.89 21.54 37.19
C HIS A 141 -12.97 22.10 35.77
N GLU A 142 -12.13 21.61 34.87
CA GLU A 142 -12.26 21.80 33.42
C GLU A 142 -13.68 21.35 33.00
N ARG A 143 -14.31 21.98 32.01
CA ARG A 143 -15.73 21.73 31.67
C ARG A 143 -15.92 20.99 30.34
N GLN A 144 -14.83 20.74 29.61
CA GLN A 144 -14.83 20.12 28.28
C GLN A 144 -14.60 18.60 28.34
N ASN A 145 -14.49 18.01 29.54
CA ASN A 145 -14.21 16.59 29.75
C ASN A 145 -12.87 16.17 29.12
N LEU A 146 -11.86 17.02 29.27
CA LEU A 146 -10.49 16.78 28.81
C LEU A 146 -9.58 16.69 30.04
N GLY A 147 -9.06 15.50 30.31
CA GLY A 147 -8.17 15.20 31.43
C GLY A 147 -6.71 15.48 31.08
N LEU A 148 -6.01 14.47 30.56
CA LEU A 148 -4.59 14.54 30.21
C LEU A 148 -4.41 14.39 28.71
N LYS A 149 -3.43 15.09 28.16
CA LYS A 149 -2.91 14.80 26.82
C LYS A 149 -1.81 13.76 26.97
N LEU A 150 -2.08 12.51 26.58
CA LEU A 150 -1.15 11.41 26.68
C LEU A 150 -0.44 11.15 25.34
N ASP A 151 0.85 10.82 25.43
CA ASP A 151 1.71 10.47 24.28
C ASP A 151 1.91 8.95 24.22
N TRP A 152 2.46 8.34 25.27
CA TRP A 152 2.66 6.89 25.29
C TRP A 152 2.48 6.32 26.69
N VAL A 153 2.20 5.02 26.72
CA VAL A 153 2.16 4.19 27.93
C VAL A 153 3.06 2.98 27.71
N SER A 154 3.98 2.73 28.63
CA SER A 154 4.95 1.64 28.57
C SER A 154 4.90 0.78 29.83
N LEU A 155 5.02 -0.52 29.65
CA LEU A 155 5.24 -1.46 30.74
C LEU A 155 6.58 -2.16 30.53
N ASP A 156 7.48 -2.01 31.50
CA ASP A 156 8.82 -2.56 31.47
C ASP A 156 9.00 -3.58 32.61
N GLY A 157 9.73 -4.67 32.37
CA GLY A 157 9.99 -5.66 33.41
C GLY A 157 10.68 -6.91 32.90
N SER A 158 10.76 -7.94 33.73
CA SER A 158 11.25 -9.27 33.35
C SER A 158 10.29 -10.34 33.80
N GLY A 159 9.88 -11.21 32.88
CA GLY A 159 8.88 -12.23 33.17
C GLY A 159 8.30 -12.85 31.91
N ARG A 160 6.99 -13.07 31.89
CA ARG A 160 6.25 -13.66 30.78
C ARG A 160 5.18 -12.70 30.27
N VAL A 161 5.12 -12.52 28.95
CA VAL A 161 4.06 -11.79 28.24
C VAL A 161 3.38 -12.75 27.28
N ALA A 162 2.05 -12.84 27.31
CA ALA A 162 1.30 -13.68 26.39
C ALA A 162 0.03 -12.98 25.91
N LEU A 163 -0.43 -13.30 24.70
CA LEU A 163 -1.74 -12.87 24.20
C LEU A 163 -2.86 -13.45 25.06
N THR A 164 -4.04 -12.84 25.04
CA THR A 164 -5.24 -13.31 25.76
C THR A 164 -6.48 -13.34 24.88
N GLY A 165 -7.53 -14.04 25.34
CA GLY A 165 -8.81 -14.11 24.65
C GLY A 165 -8.70 -14.60 23.21
N SER A 166 -9.48 -13.98 22.32
CA SER A 166 -9.50 -14.31 20.89
C SER A 166 -8.19 -13.94 20.17
N ALA A 167 -7.40 -13.00 20.69
CA ALA A 167 -6.14 -12.58 20.07
C ALA A 167 -5.13 -13.74 19.93
N ARG A 168 -5.20 -14.76 20.80
CA ARG A 168 -4.38 -15.98 20.70
C ARG A 168 -4.58 -16.77 19.41
N PHE A 169 -5.76 -16.68 18.81
CA PHE A 169 -6.12 -17.48 17.64
C PHE A 169 -5.83 -16.76 16.31
N VAL A 170 -5.60 -15.45 16.34
CA VAL A 170 -5.35 -14.65 15.12
C VAL A 170 -4.15 -15.16 14.31
N PRO A 171 -2.97 -15.46 14.91
CA PRO A 171 -1.83 -15.97 14.17
C PRO A 171 -2.11 -17.30 13.46
N VAL A 172 -2.73 -18.27 14.16
CA VAL A 172 -3.06 -19.57 13.56
C VAL A 172 -4.15 -19.44 12.49
N LEU A 173 -5.13 -18.54 12.67
CA LEU A 173 -6.16 -18.28 11.66
C LEU A 173 -5.57 -17.69 10.38
N ALA A 174 -4.62 -16.75 10.48
CA ALA A 174 -3.91 -16.22 9.32
C ALA A 174 -3.14 -17.31 8.56
N VAL A 175 -2.42 -18.18 9.30
CA VAL A 175 -1.69 -19.33 8.73
C VAL A 175 -2.64 -20.35 8.09
N ALA A 176 -3.77 -20.65 8.73
CA ALA A 176 -4.80 -21.56 8.20
C ALA A 176 -5.43 -21.02 6.92
N LEU A 177 -5.73 -19.72 6.87
CA LEU A 177 -6.23 -19.07 5.66
C LEU A 177 -5.22 -19.14 4.51
N LEU A 178 -3.93 -18.88 4.78
CA LEU A 178 -2.90 -19.02 3.75
C LEU A 178 -2.82 -20.44 3.21
N LEU A 179 -2.84 -21.44 4.10
CA LEU A 179 -2.84 -22.85 3.73
C LEU A 179 -4.05 -23.16 2.84
N GLY A 180 -5.25 -22.75 3.25
CA GLY A 180 -6.49 -22.91 2.49
C GLY A 180 -6.44 -22.24 1.12
N LEU A 181 -5.92 -21.01 1.04
CA LEU A 181 -5.79 -20.27 -0.23
C LEU A 181 -4.81 -20.95 -1.20
N HIS A 182 -3.69 -21.48 -0.71
CA HIS A 182 -2.77 -22.25 -1.54
C HIS A 182 -3.41 -23.56 -2.04
N MET A 183 -4.15 -24.26 -1.19
CA MET A 183 -4.89 -25.46 -1.58
C MET A 183 -5.98 -25.14 -2.61
N LEU A 184 -6.73 -24.05 -2.41
CA LEU A 184 -7.74 -23.58 -3.37
C LEU A 184 -7.12 -23.17 -4.72
N ALA A 185 -5.89 -22.66 -4.71
CA ALA A 185 -5.11 -22.39 -5.93
C ALA A 185 -4.60 -23.67 -6.63
N GLY A 186 -4.74 -24.84 -5.99
CA GLY A 186 -4.45 -26.16 -6.55
C GLY A 186 -3.14 -26.79 -6.08
N TRP A 187 -2.49 -26.27 -5.04
CA TRP A 187 -1.38 -26.96 -4.39
C TRP A 187 -1.90 -28.15 -3.58
N ASP A 188 -1.17 -29.27 -3.61
CA ASP A 188 -1.39 -30.36 -2.65
C ASP A 188 -1.04 -29.91 -1.23
N LEU A 189 -1.59 -30.61 -0.23
CA LEU A 189 -1.47 -30.24 1.19
C LEU A 189 0.00 -30.07 1.62
N ARG A 190 0.89 -30.97 1.16
CA ARG A 190 2.31 -30.93 1.53
C ARG A 190 2.98 -29.67 1.02
N ARG A 191 2.82 -29.36 -0.27
CA ARG A 191 3.44 -28.16 -0.87
C ARG A 191 2.81 -26.88 -0.33
N ALA A 192 1.50 -26.86 -0.10
CA ALA A 192 0.84 -25.74 0.56
C ALA A 192 1.41 -25.51 1.97
N ALA A 193 1.58 -26.56 2.77
CA ALA A 193 2.18 -26.47 4.09
C ALA A 193 3.65 -26.00 4.05
N LEU A 194 4.45 -26.45 3.06
CA LEU A 194 5.81 -25.95 2.85
C LEU A 194 5.87 -24.47 2.49
N LEU A 195 4.93 -23.98 1.68
CA LEU A 195 4.83 -22.55 1.33
C LEU A 195 4.43 -21.68 2.53
N VAL A 196 3.64 -22.25 3.46
CA VAL A 196 3.15 -21.53 4.65
C VAL A 196 4.12 -21.65 5.84
N ALA A 197 4.98 -22.67 5.87
CA ALA A 197 5.90 -22.91 6.98
C ALA A 197 6.76 -21.69 7.38
N PRO A 198 7.35 -20.91 6.45
CA PRO A 198 8.12 -19.71 6.82
C PRO A 198 7.27 -18.69 7.61
N TRP A 199 6.00 -18.53 7.25
CA TRP A 199 5.08 -17.61 7.92
C TRP A 199 4.69 -18.10 9.31
N ALA A 200 4.45 -19.41 9.46
CA ALA A 200 4.18 -20.02 10.76
C ALA A 200 5.39 -19.93 11.70
N ILE A 201 6.60 -20.17 11.18
CA ILE A 201 7.86 -20.02 11.94
C ILE A 201 8.06 -18.56 12.35
N ALA A 202 7.91 -17.62 11.42
CA ALA A 202 8.06 -16.20 11.71
C ALA A 202 7.04 -15.72 12.76
N ALA A 203 5.77 -16.13 12.64
CA ALA A 203 4.75 -15.82 13.63
C ALA A 203 5.09 -16.42 15.01
N ALA A 204 5.54 -17.67 15.06
CA ALA A 204 5.90 -18.32 16.32
C ALA A 204 7.14 -17.68 16.97
N VAL A 205 8.20 -17.45 16.22
CA VAL A 205 9.39 -16.73 16.71
C VAL A 205 9.01 -15.33 17.18
N GLY A 206 8.17 -14.62 16.42
CA GLY A 206 7.64 -13.32 16.80
C GLY A 206 6.87 -13.38 18.12
N LEU A 207 5.96 -14.33 18.30
CA LEU A 207 5.17 -14.48 19.54
C LEU A 207 6.03 -14.84 20.76
N LEU A 208 7.11 -15.60 20.55
CA LEU A 208 8.06 -15.95 21.61
C LEU A 208 9.03 -14.80 21.95
N ARG A 209 9.06 -13.73 21.14
CA ARG A 209 9.92 -12.54 21.33
C ARG A 209 9.12 -11.32 21.76
N ASP A 210 8.07 -11.00 21.02
CA ASP A 210 7.20 -9.86 21.22
C ASP A 210 5.77 -10.19 20.73
N PRO A 211 4.91 -10.75 21.60
CA PRO A 211 3.52 -11.04 21.26
C PRO A 211 2.73 -9.77 20.90
N TRP A 212 3.11 -8.63 21.48
CA TRP A 212 2.41 -7.36 21.27
C TRP A 212 2.64 -6.83 19.85
N LEU A 213 3.88 -6.85 19.37
CA LEU A 213 4.20 -6.51 17.99
C LEU A 213 3.47 -7.43 17.01
N VAL A 214 3.49 -8.75 17.23
CA VAL A 214 2.78 -9.69 16.34
C VAL A 214 1.28 -9.39 16.29
N HIS A 215 0.65 -9.09 17.43
CA HIS A 215 -0.76 -8.72 17.45
C HIS A 215 -1.05 -7.49 16.58
N ARG A 216 -0.25 -6.43 16.72
CA ARG A 216 -0.41 -5.20 15.93
C ARG A 216 -0.19 -5.44 14.43
N LEU A 217 0.85 -6.18 14.06
CA LEU A 217 1.15 -6.51 12.66
C LEU A 217 0.01 -7.28 11.98
N LEU A 218 -0.70 -8.14 12.72
CA LEU A 218 -1.79 -8.95 12.18
C LEU A 218 -3.17 -8.25 12.20
N ARG A 219 -3.27 -7.00 12.68
CA ARG A 219 -4.55 -6.26 12.74
C ARG A 219 -5.18 -6.15 11.35
N GLY A 220 -6.44 -6.58 11.23
CA GLY A 220 -7.20 -6.60 9.96
C GLY A 220 -6.72 -7.62 8.91
N LEU A 221 -5.57 -8.27 9.10
CA LEU A 221 -4.94 -9.12 8.07
C LEU A 221 -5.80 -10.34 7.72
N VAL A 222 -6.39 -10.99 8.73
CA VAL A 222 -7.28 -12.15 8.52
C VAL A 222 -8.43 -11.80 7.58
N LEU A 223 -9.10 -10.67 7.84
CA LEU A 223 -10.21 -10.21 7.01
C LEU A 223 -9.73 -9.85 5.59
N ALA A 224 -8.60 -9.15 5.47
CA ALA A 224 -8.04 -8.80 4.18
C ALA A 224 -7.61 -10.04 3.36
N LEU A 225 -7.02 -11.06 3.99
CA LEU A 225 -6.71 -12.35 3.36
C LEU A 225 -7.98 -13.07 2.91
N ALA A 226 -9.01 -13.11 3.77
CA ALA A 226 -10.28 -13.74 3.44
C ALA A 226 -10.96 -13.04 2.26
N LEU A 227 -10.99 -11.71 2.21
CA LEU A 227 -11.63 -10.95 1.13
C LEU A 227 -10.80 -10.99 -0.16
N PHE A 228 -9.58 -10.46 -0.12
CA PHE A 228 -8.77 -10.27 -1.33
C PHE A 228 -8.11 -11.57 -1.80
N GLY A 229 -7.65 -12.40 -0.87
CA GLY A 229 -7.05 -13.69 -1.18
C GLY A 229 -8.06 -14.65 -1.81
N LEU A 230 -9.25 -14.78 -1.21
CA LEU A 230 -10.30 -15.64 -1.76
C LEU A 230 -10.78 -15.13 -3.11
N ALA A 231 -11.07 -13.83 -3.24
CA ALA A 231 -11.47 -13.24 -4.51
C ALA A 231 -10.43 -13.49 -5.60
N GLY A 232 -9.13 -13.28 -5.32
CA GLY A 232 -8.04 -13.52 -6.27
C GLY A 232 -7.96 -14.99 -6.71
N VAL A 233 -8.04 -15.93 -5.78
CA VAL A 233 -7.99 -17.37 -6.10
C VAL A 233 -9.25 -17.82 -6.86
N LEU A 234 -10.44 -17.35 -6.49
CA LEU A 234 -11.69 -17.66 -7.19
C LEU A 234 -11.68 -17.13 -8.62
N VAL A 235 -11.26 -15.88 -8.83
CA VAL A 235 -11.07 -15.32 -10.19
C VAL A 235 -10.05 -16.15 -10.97
N GLY A 236 -8.94 -16.53 -10.35
CA GLY A 236 -7.93 -17.40 -10.96
C GLY A 236 -8.47 -18.77 -11.37
N ARG A 237 -9.31 -19.39 -10.54
CA ARG A 237 -10.01 -20.65 -10.86
C ARG A 237 -11.00 -20.47 -12.00
N LEU A 238 -11.77 -19.38 -12.01
CA LEU A 238 -12.68 -19.06 -13.11
C LEU A 238 -11.93 -18.87 -14.43
N LEU A 239 -10.79 -18.17 -14.41
CA LEU A 239 -9.93 -18.01 -15.57
C LEU A 239 -9.35 -19.35 -16.04
N ARG A 240 -8.97 -20.24 -15.12
CA ARG A 240 -8.55 -21.61 -15.45
C ARG A 240 -9.68 -22.43 -16.08
N ALA A 241 -10.87 -22.41 -15.49
CA ALA A 241 -12.05 -23.12 -16.00
C ALA A 241 -12.42 -22.66 -17.42
N ARG A 242 -12.19 -21.39 -17.73
CA ARG A 242 -12.38 -20.81 -19.08
C ARG A 242 -11.21 -21.07 -20.04
N GLY A 243 -10.23 -21.92 -19.68
CA GLY A 243 -9.03 -22.20 -20.49
C GLY A 243 -8.07 -21.01 -20.64
N ARG A 244 -8.27 -19.94 -19.86
CA ARG A 244 -7.46 -18.71 -19.94
C ARG A 244 -6.22 -18.73 -19.06
N ALA A 245 -6.11 -19.68 -18.13
CA ALA A 245 -4.94 -19.88 -17.28
C ALA A 245 -4.64 -21.37 -17.08
N SER A 246 -3.36 -21.72 -16.97
CA SER A 246 -2.95 -23.10 -16.63
C SER A 246 -2.93 -23.30 -15.12
N ALA A 247 -3.08 -24.54 -14.65
CA ALA A 247 -2.98 -24.87 -13.23
C ALA A 247 -1.61 -24.48 -12.61
N PRO A 248 -0.45 -24.69 -13.27
CA PRO A 248 0.83 -24.19 -12.78
C PRO A 248 0.88 -22.68 -12.65
N ALA A 249 0.29 -21.93 -13.60
CA ALA A 249 0.28 -20.47 -13.54
C ALA A 249 -0.55 -19.96 -12.37
N LEU A 250 -1.75 -20.51 -12.15
CA LEU A 250 -2.59 -20.16 -10.98
C LEU A 250 -1.83 -20.38 -9.67
N ARG A 251 -1.21 -21.55 -9.52
CA ARG A 251 -0.41 -21.91 -8.34
C ARG A 251 0.73 -20.94 -8.07
N ALA A 252 1.51 -20.62 -9.11
CA ALA A 252 2.66 -19.72 -8.99
C ALA A 252 2.24 -18.27 -8.70
N LEU A 253 1.23 -17.75 -9.42
CA LEU A 253 0.72 -16.40 -9.22
C LEU A 253 0.11 -16.23 -7.84
N ALA A 254 -0.66 -17.21 -7.35
CA ALA A 254 -1.21 -17.19 -6.01
C ALA A 254 -0.10 -17.15 -4.95
N ALA A 255 0.95 -17.97 -5.11
CA ALA A 255 2.05 -17.98 -4.16
C ALA A 255 2.82 -16.66 -4.13
N LEU A 256 3.12 -16.09 -5.29
CA LEU A 256 3.78 -14.80 -5.39
C LEU A 256 2.91 -13.68 -4.82
N ALA A 257 1.63 -13.61 -5.20
CA ALA A 257 0.73 -12.56 -4.76
C ALA A 257 0.48 -12.59 -3.25
N LEU A 258 0.28 -13.78 -2.66
CA LEU A 258 0.10 -13.93 -1.21
C LEU A 258 1.36 -13.50 -0.45
N ALA A 259 2.54 -13.94 -0.88
CA ALA A 259 3.79 -13.53 -0.25
C ALA A 259 4.01 -12.01 -0.37
N THR A 260 3.81 -11.43 -1.55
CA THR A 260 3.91 -9.99 -1.78
C THR A 260 2.92 -9.21 -0.93
N PHE A 261 1.66 -9.64 -0.87
CA PHE A 261 0.64 -9.03 -0.03
C PHE A 261 1.05 -9.05 1.44
N LEU A 262 1.45 -10.20 1.98
CA LEU A 262 1.84 -10.35 3.38
C LEU A 262 3.01 -9.43 3.74
N LEU A 263 4.10 -9.44 2.97
CA LEU A 263 5.26 -8.58 3.25
C LEU A 263 4.87 -7.09 3.30
N ARG A 264 4.06 -6.65 2.34
CA ARG A 264 3.62 -5.24 2.24
C ARG A 264 2.61 -4.88 3.32
N ALA A 265 1.68 -5.79 3.64
CA ALA A 265 0.68 -5.61 4.69
C ALA A 265 1.32 -5.51 6.08
N LEU A 266 2.29 -6.39 6.38
CA LEU A 266 3.03 -6.34 7.65
C LEU A 266 3.81 -5.03 7.78
N ALA A 267 4.41 -4.53 6.70
CA ALA A 267 5.12 -3.26 6.71
C ALA A 267 4.22 -2.05 7.06
N VAL A 268 3.06 -1.93 6.41
CA VAL A 268 2.13 -0.81 6.68
C VAL A 268 1.35 -0.93 8.00
N ASN A 269 1.27 -2.15 8.53
CA ASN A 269 0.71 -2.43 9.86
C ASN A 269 1.75 -2.33 10.98
N HIS A 270 3.01 -2.02 10.68
CA HIS A 270 3.99 -1.78 11.72
C HIS A 270 3.50 -0.62 12.61
N PRO A 271 3.60 -0.74 13.95
CA PRO A 271 3.09 0.29 14.86
C PRO A 271 3.70 1.67 14.65
N ASP A 272 4.97 1.70 14.29
CA ASP A 272 5.68 2.96 14.02
C ASP A 272 5.47 3.45 12.57
N PHE A 273 4.67 2.76 11.76
CA PHE A 273 4.34 3.22 10.43
C PHE A 273 3.27 4.32 10.50
N TYR A 274 3.71 5.56 10.32
CA TYR A 274 2.85 6.71 10.14
C TYR A 274 3.23 7.52 8.91
N TYR A 275 2.22 7.97 8.17
CA TYR A 275 2.37 8.96 7.13
C TYR A 275 1.18 9.93 7.16
N PRO A 276 1.40 11.26 7.15
CA PRO A 276 0.34 12.26 7.33
C PRO A 276 -0.85 12.11 6.38
N ASP A 277 -0.62 11.71 5.14
CA ASP A 277 -1.68 11.63 4.11
C ASP A 277 -2.73 10.56 4.41
N LEU A 278 -2.46 9.59 5.29
CA LEU A 278 -3.46 8.63 5.75
C LEU A 278 -4.65 9.31 6.44
N ARG A 279 -4.39 10.39 7.19
CA ARG A 279 -5.44 11.21 7.81
C ARG A 279 -6.26 11.93 6.75
N THR A 280 -5.59 12.46 5.73
CA THR A 280 -6.23 13.13 4.61
C THR A 280 -7.15 12.17 3.84
N HIS A 281 -6.75 10.92 3.63
CA HIS A 281 -7.62 9.90 3.04
C HIS A 281 -8.83 9.57 3.92
N ALA A 282 -8.62 9.36 5.22
CA ALA A 282 -9.72 9.05 6.14
C ALA A 282 -10.74 10.20 6.20
N ARG A 283 -10.25 11.45 6.26
CA ARG A 283 -11.08 12.65 6.19
C ARG A 283 -11.86 12.74 4.88
N LEU A 284 -11.24 12.42 3.74
CA LEU A 284 -11.96 12.41 2.47
C LEU A 284 -13.10 11.38 2.46
N VAL A 285 -12.91 10.18 3.03
CA VAL A 285 -14.00 9.19 3.16
C VAL A 285 -15.16 9.77 3.97
N GLN A 286 -14.86 10.44 5.08
CA GLN A 286 -15.88 11.06 5.93
C GLN A 286 -16.62 12.19 5.21
N VAL A 287 -15.90 13.06 4.48
CA VAL A 287 -16.49 14.15 3.69
C VAL A 287 -17.41 13.59 2.59
N VAL A 288 -16.93 12.61 1.81
CA VAL A 288 -17.74 11.99 0.75
C VAL A 288 -18.95 11.27 1.34
N ARG A 289 -18.81 10.61 2.49
CA ARG A 289 -19.95 9.96 3.17
C ARG A 289 -20.98 10.98 3.67
N ALA A 290 -20.53 12.10 4.24
CA ALA A 290 -21.41 13.14 4.77
C ALA A 290 -22.14 13.90 3.65
N ALA A 291 -21.43 14.24 2.57
CA ALA A 291 -21.98 14.98 1.43
C ALA A 291 -22.79 14.11 0.45
N GLY A 292 -22.55 12.79 0.41
CA GLY A 292 -23.25 11.87 -0.47
C GLY A 292 -23.08 12.23 -1.95
N SER A 293 -24.18 12.26 -2.71
CA SER A 293 -24.16 12.61 -4.14
C SER A 293 -23.77 14.06 -4.41
N ASP A 294 -23.95 14.96 -3.44
CA ASP A 294 -23.65 16.38 -3.60
C ASP A 294 -22.14 16.63 -3.77
N PHE A 295 -21.30 15.79 -3.15
CA PHE A 295 -19.86 15.81 -3.38
C PHE A 295 -19.50 15.74 -4.86
N PHE A 296 -20.19 14.91 -5.64
CA PHE A 296 -19.92 14.76 -7.07
C PHE A 296 -20.52 15.89 -7.91
N ARG A 297 -21.44 16.68 -7.35
CA ARG A 297 -21.97 17.89 -7.99
C ARG A 297 -20.99 19.05 -7.88
N HIS A 298 -20.37 19.21 -6.71
CA HIS A 298 -19.49 20.33 -6.37
C HIS A 298 -18.16 19.89 -5.72
N PRO A 299 -17.38 18.99 -6.36
CA PRO A 299 -16.20 18.39 -5.73
C PRO A 299 -15.11 19.41 -5.38
N ALA A 300 -14.95 20.49 -6.15
CA ALA A 300 -13.92 21.49 -5.89
C ALA A 300 -14.22 22.28 -4.61
N ALA A 301 -15.50 22.57 -4.34
CA ALA A 301 -15.93 23.26 -3.13
C ALA A 301 -15.62 22.45 -1.87
N TYR A 302 -15.95 21.15 -1.84
CA TYR A 302 -15.66 20.29 -0.69
C TYR A 302 -14.16 20.10 -0.45
N ILE A 303 -13.38 19.89 -1.52
CA ILE A 303 -11.90 19.80 -1.45
C ILE A 303 -11.33 21.10 -0.90
N TRP A 304 -11.81 22.24 -1.41
CA TRP A 304 -11.40 23.56 -0.94
C TRP A 304 -11.73 23.73 0.54
N GLU A 305 -13.00 23.67 0.94
CA GLU A 305 -13.49 23.93 2.30
C GLU A 305 -12.74 23.09 3.35
N HIS A 306 -12.57 21.79 3.09
CA HIS A 306 -12.00 20.87 4.07
C HIS A 306 -10.47 20.87 4.08
N GLY A 307 -9.81 21.69 3.24
CA GLY A 307 -8.35 21.79 3.18
C GLY A 307 -7.66 20.51 2.72
N VAL A 308 -8.42 19.61 2.09
CA VAL A 308 -7.93 18.31 1.62
C VAL A 308 -7.25 18.57 0.28
N TRP A 309 -5.92 18.49 0.20
CA TRP A 309 -5.16 18.66 -1.06
C TRP A 309 -5.26 20.04 -1.73
N ARG A 310 -5.09 21.10 -0.93
CA ARG A 310 -4.76 22.43 -1.46
C ARG A 310 -3.29 22.46 -1.86
N THR A 311 -2.99 22.87 -3.08
CA THR A 311 -1.61 22.94 -3.60
C THR A 311 -1.33 24.34 -4.13
N GLU A 312 -0.12 24.83 -3.87
CA GLU A 312 0.36 26.07 -4.45
C GLU A 312 0.91 25.82 -5.86
N ALA A 313 0.46 26.63 -6.83
CA ALA A 313 1.02 26.65 -8.17
C ALA A 313 1.11 28.11 -8.63
N TYR A 314 2.30 28.51 -9.12
CA TYR A 314 2.54 29.87 -9.62
C TYR A 314 2.14 30.99 -8.62
N GLY A 315 2.38 30.79 -7.31
CA GLY A 315 2.10 31.78 -6.26
C GLY A 315 0.63 31.88 -5.84
N LYS A 316 -0.24 30.96 -6.27
CA LYS A 316 -1.64 30.87 -5.83
C LYS A 316 -1.95 29.47 -5.30
N THR A 317 -2.81 29.39 -4.28
CA THR A 317 -3.32 28.12 -3.77
C THR A 317 -4.59 27.71 -4.51
N TYR A 318 -4.63 26.46 -4.98
CA TYR A 318 -5.78 25.88 -5.68
C TYR A 318 -6.27 24.60 -4.99
N ALA A 319 -7.57 24.32 -5.11
CA ALA A 319 -8.09 22.97 -4.93
C ALA A 319 -7.75 22.13 -6.17
N PHE A 320 -6.64 21.40 -6.12
CA PHE A 320 -6.29 20.48 -7.20
C PHE A 320 -7.24 19.28 -7.20
N PRO A 321 -7.62 18.76 -8.38
CA PRO A 321 -8.58 17.68 -8.47
C PRO A 321 -8.02 16.42 -7.82
N TYR A 322 -8.81 15.86 -6.91
CA TYR A 322 -8.45 14.67 -6.16
C TYR A 322 -9.57 13.62 -6.22
N THR A 323 -9.44 12.67 -7.13
CA THR A 323 -10.48 11.68 -7.40
C THR A 323 -10.73 10.76 -6.20
N PRO A 324 -11.99 10.58 -5.76
CA PRO A 324 -12.31 9.77 -4.60
C PRO A 324 -12.44 8.26 -4.91
N ALA A 325 -12.09 7.79 -6.12
CA ALA A 325 -12.40 6.43 -6.59
C ALA A 325 -11.89 5.32 -5.66
N PHE A 326 -10.67 5.47 -5.12
CA PHE A 326 -10.14 4.55 -4.12
C PHE A 326 -10.93 4.57 -2.81
N HIS A 327 -11.49 5.72 -2.44
CA HIS A 327 -12.19 5.96 -1.18
C HIS A 327 -13.63 5.47 -1.19
N LEU A 328 -14.28 5.40 -2.36
CA LEU A 328 -15.72 5.06 -2.48
C LEU A 328 -16.12 3.74 -1.82
N PRO A 329 -15.37 2.62 -1.95
CA PRO A 329 -15.76 1.38 -1.26
C PRO A 329 -15.84 1.53 0.26
N PHE A 330 -15.05 2.44 0.84
CA PHE A 330 -15.01 2.68 2.27
C PHE A 330 -16.12 3.62 2.77
N THR A 331 -16.81 4.34 1.88
CA THR A 331 -17.95 5.18 2.28
C THR A 331 -19.16 4.33 2.64
N LEU A 332 -19.25 3.10 2.10
CA LEU A 332 -20.36 2.16 2.26
C LEU A 332 -20.39 1.45 3.63
N VAL A 333 -19.29 1.46 4.38
CA VAL A 333 -19.17 0.75 5.66
C VAL A 333 -18.81 1.75 6.76
N ALA A 334 -19.58 1.77 7.84
CA ALA A 334 -19.37 2.64 8.98
C ALA A 334 -18.18 2.17 9.85
N PHE A 335 -16.96 2.33 9.32
CA PHE A 335 -15.74 2.09 10.07
C PHE A 335 -15.49 3.18 11.12
N GLY A 336 -14.94 2.79 12.27
CA GLY A 336 -14.20 3.70 13.14
C GLY A 336 -12.96 4.25 12.41
N TYR A 337 -12.43 5.39 12.86
CA TYR A 337 -11.37 6.11 12.15
C TYR A 337 -10.12 5.24 11.91
N ASP A 338 -9.60 4.54 12.92
CA ASP A 338 -8.40 3.71 12.76
C ASP A 338 -8.66 2.42 11.97
N ASP A 339 -9.85 1.84 12.11
CA ASP A 339 -10.22 0.66 11.33
C ASP A 339 -10.34 1.03 9.85
N LEU A 340 -10.83 2.24 9.54
CA LEU A 340 -10.83 2.80 8.20
C LEU A 340 -9.40 2.94 7.66
N VAL A 341 -8.48 3.53 8.44
CA VAL A 341 -7.07 3.66 8.05
C VAL A 341 -6.44 2.28 7.81
N THR A 342 -6.67 1.33 8.71
CA THR A 342 -6.18 -0.05 8.58
C THR A 342 -6.74 -0.73 7.33
N ALA A 343 -8.05 -0.59 7.07
CA ALA A 343 -8.70 -1.14 5.88
C ALA A 343 -8.12 -0.55 4.58
N MET A 344 -7.89 0.76 4.53
CA MET A 344 -7.27 1.43 3.39
C MET A 344 -5.83 0.96 3.16
N LYS A 345 -5.01 0.85 4.22
CA LYS A 345 -3.64 0.32 4.15
C LYS A 345 -3.62 -1.09 3.56
N LEU A 346 -4.46 -1.99 4.07
CA LEU A 346 -4.54 -3.38 3.62
C LEU A 346 -5.10 -3.51 2.20
N ALA A 347 -6.12 -2.71 1.84
CA ALA A 347 -6.64 -2.67 0.47
C ALA A 347 -5.59 -2.20 -0.53
N ALA A 348 -4.81 -1.17 -0.18
CA ALA A 348 -3.72 -0.69 -1.01
C ALA A 348 -2.58 -1.73 -1.12
N ALA A 349 -2.23 -2.42 -0.04
CA ALA A 349 -1.29 -3.54 -0.07
C ALA A 349 -1.76 -4.65 -1.02
N ALA A 350 -3.06 -5.02 -0.97
CA ALA A 350 -3.65 -5.99 -1.89
C ALA A 350 -3.61 -5.51 -3.35
N LEU A 351 -3.93 -4.24 -3.58
CA LEU A 351 -3.93 -3.60 -4.89
C LEU A 351 -2.56 -3.62 -5.56
N THR A 352 -1.48 -3.53 -4.78
CA THR A 352 -0.11 -3.64 -5.30
C THR A 352 0.22 -5.03 -5.89
N THR A 353 -0.61 -6.04 -5.66
CA THR A 353 -0.47 -7.37 -6.28
C THR A 353 -1.18 -7.47 -7.62
N VAL A 354 -2.16 -6.60 -7.93
CA VAL A 354 -2.93 -6.64 -9.18
C VAL A 354 -2.05 -6.50 -10.42
N PRO A 355 -1.07 -5.56 -10.48
CA PRO A 355 -0.15 -5.45 -11.61
C PRO A 355 0.63 -6.73 -11.91
N LEU A 356 0.89 -7.58 -10.92
CA LEU A 356 1.55 -8.88 -11.11
C LEU A 356 0.75 -9.77 -12.08
N PHE A 357 -0.56 -9.90 -11.84
CA PHE A 357 -1.45 -10.68 -12.69
C PHE A 357 -1.62 -10.05 -14.08
N LEU A 358 -1.69 -8.71 -14.15
CA LEU A 358 -1.84 -7.99 -15.40
C LEU A 358 -0.58 -8.11 -16.28
N VAL A 359 0.62 -8.03 -15.70
CA VAL A 359 1.89 -8.25 -16.41
C VAL A 359 2.00 -9.69 -16.89
N TRP A 360 1.58 -10.67 -16.10
CA TRP A 360 1.52 -12.06 -16.55
C TRP A 360 0.61 -12.23 -17.78
N ALA A 361 -0.58 -11.63 -17.75
CA ALA A 361 -1.53 -11.69 -18.85
C ALA A 361 -1.00 -10.94 -20.08
N LEU A 362 -0.35 -9.80 -19.87
CA LEU A 362 0.24 -8.97 -20.92
C LEU A 362 1.41 -9.70 -21.60
N ALA A 363 2.27 -10.34 -20.81
CA ALA A 363 3.37 -11.15 -21.34
C ALA A 363 2.85 -12.21 -22.31
N ARG A 364 1.81 -12.96 -21.92
CA ARG A 364 1.18 -13.96 -22.79
C ARG A 364 0.55 -13.35 -24.04
N ARG A 365 -0.05 -12.16 -23.93
CA ARG A 365 -0.64 -11.44 -25.07
C ARG A 365 0.42 -10.98 -26.08
N LEU A 366 1.59 -10.57 -25.59
CA LEU A 366 2.70 -10.09 -26.41
C LEU A 366 3.66 -11.21 -26.87
N GLY A 367 3.49 -12.45 -26.36
CA GLY A 367 4.44 -13.53 -26.63
C GLY A 367 5.79 -13.33 -25.93
N ALA A 368 5.77 -12.62 -24.79
CA ALA A 368 6.92 -12.40 -23.91
C ALA A 368 6.93 -13.42 -22.76
N SER A 369 8.06 -13.51 -22.07
CA SER A 369 8.22 -14.34 -20.88
C SER A 369 7.37 -13.85 -19.73
N VAL A 370 6.71 -14.79 -19.05
CA VAL A 370 5.94 -14.54 -17.83
C VAL A 370 6.83 -14.30 -16.60
N ALA A 371 8.15 -14.49 -16.71
CA ALA A 371 9.10 -14.25 -15.62
C ALA A 371 9.06 -12.79 -15.13
N GLY A 372 8.69 -11.85 -16.00
CA GLY A 372 8.53 -10.44 -15.62
C GLY A 372 7.46 -10.21 -14.56
N ALA A 373 6.43 -11.07 -14.47
CA ALA A 373 5.45 -11.00 -13.40
C ALA A 373 6.07 -11.28 -12.03
N ALA A 374 7.01 -12.23 -11.92
CA ALA A 374 7.69 -12.50 -10.66
C ALA A 374 8.54 -11.31 -10.18
N LEU A 375 9.13 -10.54 -11.11
CA LEU A 375 9.90 -9.35 -10.76
C LEU A 375 9.03 -8.24 -10.15
N MET A 376 7.71 -8.20 -10.43
CA MET A 376 6.78 -7.25 -9.82
C MET A 376 6.62 -7.44 -8.31
N ALA A 377 6.89 -8.66 -7.81
CA ALA A 377 6.85 -8.96 -6.38
C ALA A 377 7.98 -8.27 -5.61
N VAL A 378 9.14 -8.10 -6.26
CA VAL A 378 10.38 -7.63 -5.62
C VAL A 378 10.79 -6.21 -6.01
N ILE A 379 10.17 -5.62 -7.04
CA ILE A 379 10.50 -4.26 -7.46
C ILE A 379 10.10 -3.21 -6.39
N PRO A 380 10.98 -2.24 -6.05
CA PRO A 380 10.77 -1.37 -4.90
C PRO A 380 9.71 -0.28 -5.13
N THR A 381 9.36 0.03 -6.39
CA THR A 381 8.42 1.11 -6.74
C THR A 381 7.12 1.03 -5.95
N TYR A 382 6.52 -0.16 -5.83
CA TYR A 382 5.23 -0.30 -5.15
C TYR A 382 5.31 -0.08 -3.64
N VAL A 383 6.39 -0.51 -3.00
CA VAL A 383 6.59 -0.28 -1.56
C VAL A 383 6.86 1.18 -1.30
N SER A 384 7.68 1.84 -2.12
CA SER A 384 7.88 3.28 -2.01
C SER A 384 6.54 4.03 -2.08
N ARG A 385 5.68 3.73 -3.07
CA ARG A 385 4.35 4.37 -3.18
C ARG A 385 3.42 4.04 -2.03
N LEU A 386 3.48 2.82 -1.52
CA LEU A 386 2.70 2.40 -0.36
C LEU A 386 3.18 3.09 0.93
N SER A 387 4.49 3.26 1.11
CA SER A 387 5.13 3.95 2.23
C SER A 387 4.69 5.42 2.34
N PHE A 388 4.55 6.10 1.20
CA PHE A 388 4.05 7.49 1.15
C PHE A 388 2.52 7.58 1.04
N ALA A 389 1.80 6.50 1.31
CA ALA A 389 0.34 6.42 1.19
C ALA A 389 -0.21 6.97 -0.15
N PHE A 390 0.45 6.70 -1.29
CA PHE A 390 -0.09 7.09 -2.60
C PHE A 390 -1.19 6.13 -3.07
N LEU A 391 -2.22 5.93 -2.24
CA LEU A 391 -3.22 4.88 -2.41
C LEU A 391 -4.04 5.04 -3.70
N PRO A 392 -4.54 6.25 -4.07
CA PRO A 392 -5.24 6.43 -5.35
C PRO A 392 -4.33 6.19 -6.56
N ALA A 393 -3.04 6.53 -6.46
CA ALA A 393 -2.10 6.28 -7.55
C ALA A 393 -1.87 4.79 -7.77
N LEU A 394 -1.87 3.98 -6.71
CA LEU A 394 -1.80 2.51 -6.83
C LEU A 394 -3.05 1.95 -7.53
N LEU A 395 -4.23 2.51 -7.27
CA LEU A 395 -5.47 2.15 -7.96
C LEU A 395 -5.43 2.55 -9.43
N GLY A 396 -5.16 3.83 -9.68
CA GLY A 396 -5.02 4.40 -11.00
C GLY A 396 -4.05 3.62 -11.87
N HIS A 397 -2.89 3.29 -11.32
CA HIS A 397 -1.90 2.47 -12.00
C HIS A 397 -2.41 1.07 -12.34
N ALA A 398 -3.18 0.42 -11.46
CA ALA A 398 -3.78 -0.87 -11.80
C ALA A 398 -4.74 -0.75 -13.01
N PHE A 399 -5.50 0.34 -13.10
CA PHE A 399 -6.33 0.65 -14.28
C PHE A 399 -5.48 0.92 -15.53
N ASP A 400 -4.42 1.71 -15.43
CA ASP A 400 -3.52 2.00 -16.55
C ASP A 400 -2.90 0.72 -17.14
N VAL A 401 -2.39 -0.18 -16.28
CA VAL A 401 -1.83 -1.46 -16.72
C VAL A 401 -2.91 -2.36 -17.32
N ALA A 402 -4.11 -2.35 -16.75
CA ALA A 402 -5.24 -3.11 -17.29
C ALA A 402 -5.69 -2.57 -18.67
N PHE A 403 -5.59 -1.25 -18.87
CA PHE A 403 -5.86 -0.61 -20.15
C PHE A 403 -4.81 -0.95 -21.20
N VAL A 404 -3.52 -0.94 -20.85
CA VAL A 404 -2.44 -1.42 -21.74
C VAL A 404 -2.65 -2.89 -22.12
N LEU A 405 -3.03 -3.74 -21.16
CA LEU A 405 -3.41 -5.13 -21.42
C LEU A 405 -4.61 -5.24 -22.36
N TRP A 406 -5.63 -4.40 -22.18
CA TRP A 406 -6.81 -4.37 -23.03
C TRP A 406 -6.44 -3.97 -24.46
N LEU A 407 -5.65 -2.91 -24.64
CA LEU A 407 -5.15 -2.46 -25.94
C LEU A 407 -4.34 -3.55 -26.64
N ALA A 408 -3.46 -4.26 -25.92
CA ALA A 408 -2.68 -5.36 -26.48
C ALA A 408 -3.54 -6.49 -27.09
N GLY A 409 -4.82 -6.62 -26.70
CA GLY A 409 -5.76 -7.58 -27.25
C GLY A 409 -6.79 -7.04 -28.25
N HIS A 410 -6.86 -5.71 -28.42
CA HIS A 410 -7.97 -5.05 -29.13
C HIS A 410 -7.53 -3.94 -30.10
N LEU A 411 -6.25 -3.59 -30.14
CA LEU A 411 -5.73 -2.50 -30.99
C LEU A 411 -6.12 -2.66 -32.48
N ASP A 412 -6.03 -3.88 -33.01
CA ASP A 412 -6.42 -4.16 -34.40
C ASP A 412 -7.92 -4.03 -34.67
N ARG A 413 -8.74 -4.12 -33.63
CA ARG A 413 -10.21 -4.08 -33.68
C ARG A 413 -10.78 -2.77 -33.14
N ILE A 414 -9.94 -1.76 -32.90
CA ILE A 414 -10.34 -0.51 -32.22
C ILE A 414 -11.46 0.25 -32.94
N ARG A 415 -11.64 0.02 -34.24
CA ARG A 415 -12.70 0.61 -35.07
C ARG A 415 -14.06 -0.08 -34.91
N GLN A 416 -14.13 -1.25 -34.29
CA GLN A 416 -15.40 -1.92 -34.06
C GLN A 416 -16.18 -1.16 -32.97
N PRO A 417 -17.45 -0.78 -33.19
CA PRO A 417 -18.18 0.10 -32.26
C PRO A 417 -18.16 -0.38 -30.81
N GLY A 418 -18.41 -1.67 -30.57
CA GLY A 418 -18.40 -2.25 -29.22
C GLY A 418 -17.01 -2.27 -28.57
N VAL A 419 -15.93 -2.35 -29.35
CA VAL A 419 -14.55 -2.25 -28.84
C VAL A 419 -14.23 -0.80 -28.52
N TRP A 420 -14.57 0.11 -29.43
CA TRP A 420 -14.34 1.54 -29.29
C TRP A 420 -15.04 2.11 -28.05
N VAL A 421 -16.34 1.82 -27.86
CA VAL A 421 -17.10 2.29 -26.69
C VAL A 421 -16.50 1.78 -25.39
N ARG A 422 -16.14 0.49 -25.33
CA ARG A 422 -15.47 -0.08 -24.15
C ARG A 422 -14.13 0.58 -23.89
N GLY A 423 -13.37 0.88 -24.94
CA GLY A 423 -12.11 1.59 -24.83
C GLY A 423 -12.27 3.02 -24.29
N ALA A 424 -13.27 3.77 -24.77
CA ALA A 424 -13.59 5.10 -24.27
C ALA A 424 -13.98 5.06 -22.78
N LEU A 425 -14.84 4.12 -22.37
CA LEU A 425 -15.18 3.92 -20.96
C LEU A 425 -13.97 3.54 -20.11
N PHE A 426 -13.03 2.75 -20.66
CA PHE A 426 -11.80 2.40 -19.96
C PHE A 426 -10.87 3.60 -19.79
N VAL A 427 -10.77 4.48 -20.80
CA VAL A 427 -10.07 5.75 -20.69
C VAL A 427 -10.68 6.59 -19.56
N SER A 428 -12.01 6.70 -19.51
CA SER A 428 -12.68 7.39 -18.40
C SER A 428 -12.36 6.77 -17.05
N ALA A 429 -12.37 5.43 -16.95
CA ALA A 429 -12.04 4.73 -15.73
C ALA A 429 -10.59 5.01 -15.26
N CYS A 430 -9.62 5.06 -16.18
CA CYS A 430 -8.23 5.38 -15.83
C CYS A 430 -8.10 6.80 -15.29
N GLN A 431 -8.78 7.76 -15.92
CA GLN A 431 -8.74 9.17 -15.50
C GLN A 431 -9.51 9.40 -14.20
N LEU A 432 -10.67 8.76 -14.02
CA LEU A 432 -11.47 8.87 -12.79
C LEU A 432 -10.86 8.11 -11.62
N ALA A 433 -9.97 7.13 -11.87
CA ALA A 433 -9.30 6.40 -10.81
C ALA A 433 -8.26 7.26 -10.06
N TYR A 434 -7.58 8.15 -10.77
CA TYR A 434 -6.58 9.08 -10.21
C TYR A 434 -6.23 10.23 -11.16
N VAL A 435 -5.83 11.36 -10.59
CA VAL A 435 -5.54 12.60 -11.34
C VAL A 435 -4.48 12.44 -12.44
N SER A 436 -3.39 11.69 -12.19
CA SER A 436 -2.35 11.54 -13.21
C SER A 436 -2.78 10.65 -14.38
N GLY A 437 -3.89 9.91 -14.26
CA GLY A 437 -4.49 9.19 -15.37
C GLY A 437 -4.91 10.12 -16.51
N VAL A 438 -5.32 11.35 -16.19
CA VAL A 438 -5.63 12.40 -17.19
C VAL A 438 -4.43 12.68 -18.09
N VAL A 439 -3.23 12.76 -17.51
CA VAL A 439 -2.00 13.01 -18.28
C VAL A 439 -1.46 11.72 -18.89
N ASN A 440 -1.27 10.68 -18.09
CA ASN A 440 -0.60 9.44 -18.50
C ASN A 440 -1.33 8.75 -19.65
N VAL A 441 -2.65 8.54 -19.54
CA VAL A 441 -3.42 7.81 -20.56
C VAL A 441 -3.62 8.65 -21.82
N SER A 442 -3.87 9.95 -21.68
CA SER A 442 -4.04 10.84 -22.84
C SER A 442 -2.74 10.95 -23.63
N LEU A 443 -1.61 11.14 -22.95
CA LEU A 443 -0.30 11.19 -23.57
C LEU A 443 0.06 9.84 -24.22
N PHE A 444 -0.21 8.73 -23.52
CA PHE A 444 0.03 7.40 -24.06
C PHE A 444 -0.77 7.13 -25.34
N LEU A 445 -2.07 7.49 -25.37
CA LEU A 445 -2.89 7.32 -26.57
C LEU A 445 -2.47 8.22 -27.71
N ALA A 446 -2.07 9.46 -27.43
CA ALA A 446 -1.55 10.37 -28.46
C ALA A 446 -0.29 9.81 -29.12
N ILE A 447 0.67 9.32 -28.32
CA ILE A 447 1.89 8.70 -28.83
C ILE A 447 1.59 7.38 -29.53
N LEU A 448 0.68 6.56 -29.00
CA LEU A 448 0.28 5.31 -29.66
C LEU A 448 -0.37 5.59 -31.02
N ALA A 449 -1.23 6.61 -31.10
CA ALA A 449 -1.82 7.05 -32.37
C ALA A 449 -0.74 7.52 -33.34
N ALA A 450 0.27 8.28 -32.89
CA ALA A 450 1.41 8.68 -33.70
C ALA A 450 2.24 7.47 -34.17
N ALA A 451 2.52 6.52 -33.28
CA ALA A 451 3.25 5.29 -33.61
C ALA A 451 2.50 4.42 -34.64
N GLU A 452 1.17 4.32 -34.51
CA GLU A 452 0.31 3.65 -35.49
C GLU A 452 0.26 4.42 -36.82
N ALA A 453 0.22 5.76 -36.79
CA ALA A 453 0.26 6.61 -37.99
C ALA A 453 1.57 6.44 -38.79
N LEU A 454 2.70 6.35 -38.08
CA LEU A 454 4.04 6.19 -38.65
C LEU A 454 4.40 4.74 -39.02
N GLY A 455 3.57 3.74 -38.66
CA GLY A 455 3.81 2.31 -38.89
C GLY A 455 3.79 1.87 -40.37
N ARG A 456 3.82 0.57 -40.68
CA ARG A 456 3.77 -0.14 -42.00
C ARG A 456 2.41 -0.74 -42.50
N ARG A 457 1.41 -0.05 -43.10
CA ARG A 457 0.17 -0.55 -43.83
C ARG A 457 -0.93 0.47 -44.27
N ASP A 458 -1.98 0.05 -44.99
CA ASP A 458 -3.00 0.89 -45.65
C ASP A 458 -4.13 1.49 -44.76
N ALA A 459 -4.13 1.25 -43.43
CA ALA A 459 -5.18 1.71 -42.51
C ALA A 459 -4.68 2.58 -41.33
N ARG A 460 -3.47 3.15 -41.43
CA ARG A 460 -2.76 3.84 -40.33
C ARG A 460 -3.51 5.05 -39.77
N PHE A 461 -3.93 5.96 -40.65
CA PHE A 461 -4.56 7.22 -40.23
C PHE A 461 -5.95 7.01 -39.62
N THR A 462 -6.75 6.09 -40.17
CA THR A 462 -8.10 5.81 -39.61
C THR A 462 -8.02 5.15 -38.24
N ARG A 463 -7.01 4.31 -38.00
CA ARG A 463 -6.76 3.72 -36.68
C ARG A 463 -6.26 4.76 -35.68
N ALA A 464 -5.31 5.60 -36.08
CA ALA A 464 -4.82 6.71 -35.26
C ALA A 464 -5.96 7.67 -34.87
N ALA A 465 -6.79 8.06 -35.84
CA ALA A 465 -7.98 8.87 -35.60
C ALA A 465 -8.97 8.19 -34.65
N ALA A 466 -9.22 6.88 -34.81
CA ALA A 466 -10.09 6.12 -33.92
C ALA A 466 -9.57 6.09 -32.47
N LEU A 467 -8.25 5.94 -32.26
CA LEU A 467 -7.61 6.00 -30.95
C LEU A 467 -7.75 7.38 -30.30
N LEU A 468 -7.49 8.44 -31.06
CA LEU A 468 -7.62 9.82 -30.57
C LEU A 468 -9.07 10.16 -30.24
N ALA A 469 -10.02 9.81 -31.12
CA ALA A 469 -11.45 10.02 -30.87
C ALA A 469 -11.94 9.23 -29.66
N MET A 470 -11.47 7.99 -29.48
CA MET A 470 -11.78 7.17 -28.31
C MET A 470 -11.26 7.82 -27.02
N GLY A 471 -10.00 8.29 -27.05
CA GLY A 471 -9.39 9.02 -25.95
C GLY A 471 -10.17 10.27 -25.58
N LEU A 472 -10.53 11.08 -26.58
CA LEU A 472 -11.32 12.30 -26.41
C LEU A 472 -12.69 12.01 -25.80
N ALA A 473 -13.40 11.01 -26.33
CA ALA A 473 -14.71 10.62 -25.80
C ALA A 473 -14.63 10.16 -24.34
N GLY A 474 -13.60 9.37 -24.01
CA GLY A 474 -13.33 8.97 -22.63
C GLY A 474 -13.06 10.17 -21.71
N SER A 475 -12.26 11.12 -22.18
CA SER A 475 -11.98 12.38 -21.44
C SER A 475 -13.22 13.23 -21.22
N VAL A 476 -14.09 13.35 -22.23
CA VAL A 476 -15.36 14.09 -22.11
C VAL A 476 -16.22 13.47 -21.00
N VAL A 477 -16.34 12.15 -20.95
CA VAL A 477 -17.07 11.46 -19.88
C VAL A 477 -16.45 11.76 -18.50
N SER A 478 -15.13 11.72 -18.35
CA SER A 478 -14.47 12.05 -17.09
C SER A 478 -14.74 13.50 -16.64
N VAL A 479 -14.75 14.44 -17.59
CA VAL A 479 -15.08 15.84 -17.33
C VAL A 479 -16.53 15.98 -16.87
N LEU A 480 -17.47 15.38 -17.60
CA LEU A 480 -18.88 15.44 -17.25
C LEU A 480 -19.15 14.82 -15.87
N VAL A 481 -18.49 13.71 -15.53
CA VAL A 481 -18.69 13.01 -14.25
C VAL A 481 -18.05 13.75 -13.08
N TYR A 482 -16.82 14.25 -13.23
CA TYR A 482 -16.04 14.75 -12.08
C TYR A 482 -15.26 16.03 -12.37
N TYR A 483 -14.54 16.13 -13.49
CA TYR A 483 -13.56 17.22 -13.67
C TYR A 483 -14.15 18.58 -14.08
N ARG A 484 -15.45 18.67 -14.42
CA ARG A 484 -16.10 19.93 -14.85
C ARG A 484 -15.89 21.09 -13.87
N ASP A 485 -15.93 20.80 -12.57
CA ASP A 485 -15.81 21.79 -11.49
C ASP A 485 -14.38 22.33 -11.34
N PHE A 486 -13.39 21.66 -11.94
CA PHE A 486 -11.97 22.04 -11.90
C PHE A 486 -11.50 22.71 -13.19
N LEU A 487 -12.34 22.82 -14.23
CA LEU A 487 -11.96 23.47 -15.50
C LEU A 487 -11.50 24.92 -15.32
N PRO A 488 -12.13 25.77 -14.48
CA PRO A 488 -11.65 27.14 -14.27
C PRO A 488 -10.22 27.19 -13.72
N MET A 489 -9.89 26.30 -12.78
CA MET A 489 -8.54 26.17 -12.24
C MET A 489 -7.53 25.74 -13.31
N VAL A 490 -7.87 24.74 -14.13
CA VAL A 490 -6.99 24.27 -15.21
C VAL A 490 -6.68 25.40 -16.20
N LEU A 491 -7.70 26.17 -16.59
CA LEU A 491 -7.52 27.32 -17.47
C LEU A 491 -6.61 28.39 -16.84
N ASP A 492 -6.76 28.67 -15.54
CA ASP A 492 -5.91 29.63 -14.84
C ASP A 492 -4.45 29.14 -14.80
N VAL A 493 -4.20 27.88 -14.40
CA VAL A 493 -2.86 27.28 -14.33
C VAL A 493 -2.17 27.26 -15.69
N VAL A 494 -2.88 26.84 -16.75
CA VAL A 494 -2.32 26.81 -18.13
C VAL A 494 -1.99 28.22 -18.62
N SER A 495 -2.84 29.21 -18.32
CA SER A 495 -2.57 30.60 -18.71
C SER A 495 -1.33 31.17 -18.03
N HIS A 496 -1.09 30.81 -16.76
CA HIS A 496 0.11 31.21 -16.02
C HIS A 496 1.36 30.51 -16.55
N ALA A 497 1.28 29.21 -16.85
CA ALA A 497 2.38 28.45 -17.44
C ALA A 497 2.79 29.01 -18.81
N ALA A 498 1.83 29.43 -19.64
CA ALA A 498 2.09 29.98 -20.97
C ALA A 498 2.72 31.39 -20.97
N ARG A 499 2.53 32.18 -19.89
CA ARG A 499 3.00 33.57 -19.80
C ARG A 499 4.48 33.74 -19.46
N GLY A 500 5.20 32.66 -19.15
CA GLY A 500 6.65 32.51 -19.31
C GLY A 500 7.63 33.50 -18.63
N GLY A 501 7.22 34.59 -17.98
CA GLY A 501 8.17 35.64 -17.60
C GLY A 501 7.74 36.67 -16.55
N GLY A 502 6.68 36.44 -15.78
CA GLY A 502 6.27 37.39 -14.71
C GLY A 502 5.51 36.78 -13.53
N SER A 503 5.24 35.47 -13.55
CA SER A 503 4.62 34.74 -12.44
C SER A 503 5.71 34.18 -11.51
N ALA A 504 5.40 34.08 -10.21
CA ALA A 504 6.31 33.61 -9.17
C ALA A 504 7.17 32.41 -9.61
N ALA A 505 8.47 32.46 -9.29
CA ALA A 505 9.40 31.38 -9.58
C ALA A 505 8.84 30.05 -9.07
N SER A 506 8.97 28.99 -9.89
CA SER A 506 8.60 27.64 -9.48
C SER A 506 9.19 27.32 -8.11
N ALA A 507 8.39 26.71 -7.23
CA ALA A 507 8.87 26.27 -5.92
C ALA A 507 9.94 25.16 -6.04
N HIS A 508 10.07 24.56 -7.23
CA HIS A 508 11.00 23.49 -7.52
C HIS A 508 11.92 23.82 -8.71
N PRO A 509 13.23 23.56 -8.61
CA PRO A 509 14.16 23.93 -9.67
C PRO A 509 13.94 23.11 -10.95
N VAL A 510 13.95 23.78 -12.10
CA VAL A 510 14.03 23.16 -13.44
C VAL A 510 15.35 22.41 -13.55
N GLN A 511 15.31 21.19 -14.06
CA GLN A 511 16.48 20.29 -14.14
C GLN A 511 16.76 19.86 -15.59
N GLY A 512 17.97 19.35 -15.82
CA GLY A 512 18.31 18.70 -17.09
C GLY A 512 17.61 17.34 -17.24
N PHE A 513 17.13 17.03 -18.44
CA PHE A 513 16.43 15.76 -18.72
C PHE A 513 17.24 14.53 -18.27
N PHE A 514 18.53 14.47 -18.64
CA PHE A 514 19.39 13.33 -18.29
C PHE A 514 19.66 13.22 -16.78
N ALA A 515 19.70 14.34 -16.06
CA ALA A 515 19.85 14.33 -14.60
C ALA A 515 18.59 13.74 -13.92
N VAL A 516 17.40 14.13 -14.39
CA VAL A 516 16.13 13.56 -13.92
C VAL A 516 16.01 12.08 -14.30
N ALA A 517 16.36 11.72 -15.54
CA ALA A 517 16.32 10.33 -15.99
C ALA A 517 17.28 9.43 -15.20
N TYR A 518 18.51 9.89 -14.96
CA TYR A 518 19.50 9.18 -14.17
C TYR A 518 19.06 9.00 -12.72
N SER A 519 18.66 10.09 -12.04
CA SER A 519 18.20 10.03 -10.64
C SER A 519 17.01 9.09 -10.47
N ARG A 520 15.96 9.22 -11.29
CA ARG A 520 14.78 8.33 -11.23
C ARG A 520 15.12 6.88 -11.53
N THR A 521 16.02 6.64 -12.48
CA THR A 521 16.44 5.28 -12.80
C THR A 521 17.22 4.66 -11.64
N ARG A 522 18.19 5.39 -11.09
CA ARG A 522 18.99 4.94 -9.95
C ARG A 522 18.12 4.68 -8.71
N ASP A 523 17.23 5.60 -8.38
CA ASP A 523 16.47 5.56 -7.12
C ASP A 523 15.43 4.41 -7.10
N PHE A 524 14.86 4.04 -8.26
CA PHE A 524 13.79 3.03 -8.34
C PHE A 524 14.18 1.70 -9.00
N PHE A 525 15.19 1.70 -9.88
CA PHE A 525 15.58 0.53 -10.66
C PHE A 525 17.05 0.13 -10.47
N ASP A 526 17.90 1.02 -9.96
CA ASP A 526 19.35 0.82 -9.87
C ASP A 526 19.96 0.44 -11.24
N ALA A 527 21.17 -0.13 -11.28
CA ALA A 527 21.86 -0.46 -12.53
C ALA A 527 21.33 -1.75 -13.21
N MET A 528 20.94 -2.78 -12.47
CA MET A 528 20.64 -4.10 -13.05
C MET A 528 19.33 -4.14 -13.85
N TYR A 529 18.25 -3.53 -13.34
CA TYR A 529 16.96 -3.55 -14.03
C TYR A 529 17.00 -2.86 -15.40
N PRO A 530 17.55 -1.65 -15.57
CA PRO A 530 17.64 -0.98 -16.86
C PRO A 530 18.45 -1.74 -17.90
N ILE A 531 19.58 -2.36 -17.49
CA ILE A 531 20.42 -3.16 -18.39
C ILE A 531 19.63 -4.35 -18.93
N LEU A 532 18.99 -5.12 -18.05
CA LEU A 532 18.19 -6.28 -18.43
C LEU A 532 16.94 -5.87 -19.22
N ALA A 533 16.29 -4.77 -18.83
CA ALA A 533 15.14 -4.24 -19.56
C ALA A 533 15.52 -3.78 -20.97
N GLY A 534 16.67 -3.12 -21.15
CA GLY A 534 17.18 -2.76 -22.48
C GLY A 534 17.41 -3.97 -23.37
N ALA A 535 18.10 -5.00 -22.86
CA ALA A 535 18.32 -6.26 -23.57
C ALA A 535 17.00 -6.97 -23.93
N GLY A 536 16.05 -7.00 -23.01
CA GLY A 536 14.73 -7.60 -23.22
C GLY A 536 13.89 -6.83 -24.23
N LEU A 537 13.87 -5.49 -24.15
CA LEU A 537 13.19 -4.64 -25.12
C LEU A 537 13.73 -4.85 -26.52
N ALA A 538 15.05 -4.96 -26.69
CA ALA A 538 15.66 -5.27 -27.99
C ALA A 538 15.14 -6.60 -28.57
N VAL A 539 14.98 -7.64 -27.74
CA VAL A 539 14.38 -8.92 -28.16
C VAL A 539 12.91 -8.75 -28.53
N LEU A 540 12.13 -8.04 -27.71
CA LEU A 540 10.69 -7.83 -27.94
C LEU A 540 10.44 -7.03 -29.22
N PHE A 541 11.19 -5.95 -29.46
CA PHE A 541 11.10 -5.17 -30.68
C PHE A 541 11.49 -5.98 -31.92
N ARG A 542 12.52 -6.83 -31.83
CA ARG A 542 12.89 -7.75 -32.92
C ARG A 542 11.80 -8.76 -33.27
N ARG A 543 10.98 -9.19 -32.29
CA ARG A 543 9.81 -10.06 -32.55
C ARG A 543 8.65 -9.32 -33.20
N GLY A 544 8.61 -7.99 -33.11
CA GLY A 544 7.61 -7.11 -33.76
C GLY A 544 6.20 -7.14 -33.17
N ARG A 545 5.83 -8.14 -32.35
CA ARG A 545 4.49 -8.27 -31.77
C ARG A 545 4.23 -7.19 -30.72
N GLY A 546 3.30 -6.29 -31.02
CA GLY A 546 2.96 -5.16 -30.14
C GLY A 546 4.04 -4.08 -30.07
N ALA A 547 4.91 -3.99 -31.07
CA ALA A 547 6.02 -3.01 -31.09
C ALA A 547 5.54 -1.56 -30.95
N SER A 548 4.43 -1.17 -31.60
CA SER A 548 3.85 0.18 -31.46
C SER A 548 3.43 0.49 -30.02
N LEU A 549 2.82 -0.48 -29.34
CA LEU A 549 2.43 -0.36 -27.94
C LEU A 549 3.65 -0.18 -27.02
N LEU A 550 4.70 -0.99 -27.22
CA LEU A 550 5.94 -0.92 -26.44
C LEU A 550 6.68 0.41 -26.69
N ALA A 551 6.76 0.84 -27.95
CA ALA A 551 7.37 2.11 -28.33
C ALA A 551 6.61 3.29 -27.73
N ALA A 552 5.27 3.27 -27.82
CA ALA A 552 4.43 4.28 -27.22
C ALA A 552 4.63 4.35 -25.70
N TRP A 553 4.68 3.21 -25.02
CA TRP A 553 4.86 3.15 -23.57
C TRP A 553 6.21 3.75 -23.14
N LEU A 554 7.29 3.40 -23.85
CA LEU A 554 8.63 3.94 -23.60
C LEU A 554 8.71 5.45 -23.88
N ALA A 555 8.14 5.89 -25.00
CA ALA A 555 8.12 7.31 -25.37
C ALA A 555 7.24 8.15 -24.42
N THR A 556 6.12 7.61 -23.93
CA THR A 556 5.33 8.24 -22.87
C THR A 556 6.16 8.46 -21.62
N TYR A 557 6.89 7.44 -21.16
CA TYR A 557 7.77 7.58 -20.01
C TYR A 557 8.83 8.68 -20.22
N ALA A 558 9.47 8.72 -21.39
CA ALA A 558 10.44 9.76 -21.72
C ALA A 558 9.83 11.17 -21.70
N LEU A 559 8.62 11.36 -22.26
CA LEU A 559 7.94 12.65 -22.23
C LEU A 559 7.45 13.04 -20.83
N LEU A 560 7.05 12.09 -20.00
CA LEU A 560 6.71 12.36 -18.59
C LEU A 560 7.96 12.80 -17.79
N LEU A 561 9.12 12.19 -18.04
CA LEU A 561 10.39 12.64 -17.45
C LEU A 561 10.76 14.05 -17.92
N LEU A 562 10.53 14.37 -19.19
CA LEU A 562 10.73 15.72 -19.72
C LEU A 562 9.79 16.72 -19.06
N GLY A 563 8.53 16.36 -18.87
CA GLY A 563 7.54 17.13 -18.12
C GLY A 563 8.00 17.43 -16.70
N ARG A 564 8.49 16.43 -15.97
CA ARG A 564 9.11 16.62 -14.64
C ARG A 564 10.32 17.55 -14.68
N ALA A 565 11.18 17.42 -15.68
CA ALA A 565 12.39 18.23 -15.80
C ALA A 565 12.08 19.71 -16.07
N LYS A 566 11.01 19.99 -16.83
CA LYS A 566 10.69 21.35 -17.35
C LYS A 566 9.52 22.04 -16.66
N VAL A 567 8.59 21.29 -16.08
CA VAL A 567 7.39 21.80 -15.39
C VAL A 567 7.21 21.06 -14.05
N PRO A 568 8.18 21.19 -13.12
CA PRO A 568 8.22 20.36 -11.92
C PRO A 568 6.99 20.53 -11.02
N ASP A 569 6.40 21.73 -10.94
CA ASP A 569 5.20 22.03 -10.13
C ASP A 569 3.96 21.23 -10.54
N VAL A 570 3.86 20.82 -11.82
CA VAL A 570 2.75 20.01 -12.33
C VAL A 570 3.05 18.52 -12.18
N PHE A 571 4.32 18.13 -12.24
CA PHE A 571 4.79 16.75 -12.22
C PHE A 571 5.46 16.37 -10.88
N LEU A 572 5.01 16.97 -9.76
CA LEU A 572 5.62 16.77 -8.45
C LEU A 572 5.68 15.30 -8.03
N HIS A 573 4.54 14.62 -8.16
CA HIS A 573 4.35 13.27 -7.66
C HIS A 573 4.87 12.24 -8.70
N GLY A 574 5.78 11.36 -8.27
CA GLY A 574 6.58 10.37 -9.03
C GLY A 574 5.87 9.36 -9.95
N HIS A 575 4.69 9.66 -10.48
CA HIS A 575 3.83 8.69 -11.16
C HIS A 575 4.43 8.15 -12.46
N GLU A 576 5.38 8.84 -13.08
CA GLU A 576 6.07 8.37 -14.29
C GLU A 576 6.83 7.06 -14.05
N THR A 577 7.44 6.91 -12.87
CA THR A 577 8.17 5.69 -12.49
C THR A 577 7.21 4.52 -12.25
N LEU A 578 6.03 4.80 -11.67
CA LEU A 578 4.99 3.81 -11.47
C LEU A 578 4.49 3.29 -12.81
N PHE A 579 4.20 4.19 -13.76
CA PHE A 579 3.71 3.86 -15.11
C PHE A 579 4.67 2.96 -15.91
N VAL A 580 5.99 3.18 -15.84
CA VAL A 580 6.98 2.40 -16.62
C VAL A 580 7.39 1.08 -15.94
N THR A 581 7.20 0.94 -14.62
CA THR A 581 7.61 -0.23 -13.82
C THR A 581 7.18 -1.57 -14.44
N PRO A 582 5.92 -1.76 -14.90
CA PRO A 582 5.49 -3.02 -15.52
C PRO A 582 6.24 -3.34 -16.81
N LEU A 583 6.58 -2.32 -17.62
CA LEU A 583 7.36 -2.49 -18.86
C LEU A 583 8.80 -2.94 -18.54
N VAL A 584 9.43 -2.31 -17.54
CA VAL A 584 10.78 -2.67 -17.08
C VAL A 584 10.81 -4.12 -16.60
N CYS A 585 9.85 -4.53 -15.76
CA CYS A 585 9.76 -5.91 -15.30
C CYS A 585 9.49 -6.91 -16.43
N LEU A 586 8.56 -6.58 -17.34
CA LEU A 586 8.26 -7.42 -18.51
C LEU A 586 9.51 -7.66 -19.36
N ALA A 587 10.24 -6.59 -19.68
CA ALA A 587 11.44 -6.66 -20.50
C ALA A 587 12.60 -7.37 -19.78
N ALA A 588 12.86 -7.04 -18.51
CA ALA A 588 13.90 -7.72 -17.74
C ALA A 588 13.61 -9.23 -17.60
N GLY A 589 12.34 -9.61 -17.43
CA GLY A 589 11.91 -11.01 -17.43
C GLY A 589 12.15 -11.72 -18.77
N GLU A 590 11.94 -11.02 -19.89
CA GLU A 590 12.27 -11.53 -21.22
C GLU A 590 13.77 -11.80 -21.36
N ALA A 591 14.62 -10.87 -20.92
CA ALA A 591 16.07 -11.04 -20.96
C ALA A 591 16.55 -12.23 -20.11
N LEU A 592 16.07 -12.37 -18.87
CA LEU A 592 16.40 -13.48 -17.99
C LEU A 592 15.97 -14.82 -18.58
N SER A 593 14.76 -14.88 -19.15
CA SER A 593 14.23 -16.09 -19.77
C SER A 593 15.01 -16.46 -21.03
N GLY A 594 15.36 -15.47 -21.85
CA GLY A 594 16.19 -15.67 -23.04
C GLY A 594 17.59 -16.15 -22.69
N LEU A 595 18.19 -15.61 -21.62
CA LEU A 595 19.48 -16.06 -21.11
C LEU A 595 19.39 -17.51 -20.58
N ALA A 596 18.34 -17.83 -19.82
CA ALA A 596 18.15 -19.17 -19.27
C ALA A 596 17.97 -20.27 -20.33
N ALA A 597 17.51 -19.91 -21.54
CA ALA A 597 17.31 -20.84 -22.64
C ALA A 597 18.60 -21.22 -23.40
N ARG A 598 19.73 -20.53 -23.17
CA ARG A 598 20.97 -20.68 -23.95
C ARG A 598 21.90 -21.82 -23.50
N GLY A 599 21.58 -22.52 -22.41
CA GLY A 599 22.38 -23.63 -21.89
C GLY A 599 22.51 -23.62 -20.37
N ARG A 600 23.20 -24.62 -19.80
CA ARG A 600 23.31 -24.79 -18.34
C ARG A 600 24.02 -23.62 -17.64
N ALA A 601 25.16 -23.18 -18.17
CA ALA A 601 25.91 -22.04 -17.61
C ALA A 601 25.11 -20.73 -17.69
N ALA A 602 24.46 -20.46 -18.82
CA ALA A 602 23.60 -19.29 -18.99
C ALA A 602 22.36 -19.32 -18.09
N ARG A 603 21.79 -20.51 -17.84
CA ARG A 603 20.72 -20.70 -16.85
C ARG A 603 21.18 -20.41 -15.43
N ALA A 604 22.37 -20.86 -15.04
CA ALA A 604 22.95 -20.51 -13.75
C ALA A 604 23.13 -18.99 -13.62
N ALA A 605 23.69 -18.33 -14.66
CA ALA A 605 23.82 -16.88 -14.69
C ALA A 605 22.47 -16.14 -14.59
N ALA A 606 21.43 -16.62 -15.28
CA ALA A 606 20.08 -16.05 -15.19
C ALA A 606 19.47 -16.21 -13.78
N LEU A 607 19.72 -17.33 -13.12
CA LEU A 607 19.28 -17.56 -11.73
C LEU A 607 20.02 -16.64 -10.75
N VAL A 608 21.34 -16.49 -10.91
CA VAL A 608 22.14 -15.56 -10.10
C VAL A 608 21.67 -14.11 -10.30
N ALA A 609 21.46 -13.68 -11.55
CA ALA A 609 20.94 -12.36 -11.85
C ALA A 609 19.54 -12.14 -11.27
N GLY A 610 18.65 -13.13 -11.38
CA GLY A 610 17.32 -13.09 -10.77
C GLY A 610 17.36 -13.02 -9.24
N ALA A 611 18.26 -13.77 -8.60
CA ALA A 611 18.47 -13.74 -7.15
C ALA A 611 19.05 -12.39 -6.70
N ALA A 612 19.99 -11.81 -7.45
CA ALA A 612 20.53 -10.48 -7.20
C ALA A 612 19.45 -9.40 -7.28
N LEU A 613 18.60 -9.42 -8.31
CA LEU A 613 17.45 -8.52 -8.42
C LEU A 613 16.47 -8.68 -7.25
N ALA A 614 16.20 -9.92 -6.82
CA ALA A 614 15.36 -10.18 -5.67
C ALA A 614 15.96 -9.63 -4.37
N GLY A 615 17.26 -9.85 -4.13
CA GLY A 615 17.99 -9.32 -2.98
C GLY A 615 18.03 -7.80 -2.96
N GLN A 616 18.38 -7.19 -4.09
CA GLN A 616 18.37 -5.73 -4.27
C GLN A 616 16.97 -5.15 -4.04
N GLY A 617 15.95 -5.78 -4.62
CA GLY A 617 14.55 -5.40 -4.46
C GLY A 617 14.08 -5.46 -3.01
N VAL A 618 14.38 -6.54 -2.29
CA VAL A 618 14.07 -6.68 -0.86
C VAL A 618 14.80 -5.62 -0.03
N ALA A 619 16.09 -5.37 -0.29
CA ALA A 619 16.86 -4.35 0.42
C ALA A 619 16.33 -2.93 0.16
N ALA A 620 15.93 -2.61 -1.07
CA ALA A 620 15.34 -1.32 -1.41
C ALA A 620 13.94 -1.14 -0.79
N GLN A 621 13.11 -2.18 -0.80
CA GLN A 621 11.81 -2.17 -0.11
C GLN A 621 12.00 -1.95 1.40
N TRP A 622 12.95 -2.64 2.03
CA TRP A 622 13.25 -2.47 3.44
C TRP A 622 13.68 -1.04 3.78
N ARG A 623 14.57 -0.44 2.97
CA ARG A 623 14.97 0.97 3.15
C ARG A 623 13.77 1.92 3.09
N ALA A 624 12.91 1.78 2.08
CA ALA A 624 11.71 2.61 1.93
C ALA A 624 10.69 2.44 3.07
N ILE A 625 10.68 1.28 3.74
CA ILE A 625 9.85 1.06 4.94
C ILE A 625 10.54 1.69 6.15
N ALA A 626 11.83 1.41 6.36
CA ALA A 626 12.60 1.90 7.51
C ALA A 626 12.62 3.44 7.60
N GLU A 627 12.69 4.14 6.47
CA GLU A 627 12.57 5.60 6.40
C GLU A 627 11.24 6.11 6.99
N GLN A 628 10.15 5.34 6.85
CA GLN A 628 8.84 5.71 7.41
C GLN A 628 8.68 5.27 8.87
N LEU A 629 9.31 4.16 9.28
CA LEU A 629 9.26 3.70 10.68
C LEU A 629 9.98 4.66 11.63
N GLY A 630 10.93 5.46 11.12
CA GLY A 630 11.61 6.50 11.90
C GLY A 630 10.78 7.77 12.13
N ASN A 631 9.61 7.91 11.50
CA ASN A 631 8.81 9.14 11.56
C ASN A 631 7.77 9.18 12.70
N ALA A 632 7.65 8.13 13.51
CA ALA A 632 6.71 8.04 14.63
C ALA A 632 7.37 8.15 16.01
N ARG A 633 8.53 8.83 16.10
CA ARG A 633 9.24 9.09 17.37
C ARG A 633 9.18 10.55 17.74
#